data_AF-A0A164HEP2-F1
#
_entry.id   AF-A0A164HEP2-F1
#
_cell.length_a   1.000
_cell.length_b   1.000
_cell.length_c   1.000
_cell.angle_alpha   90.00
_cell.angle_beta   90.00
_cell.angle_gamma   90.00
#
_symmetry.space_group_name_H-M   'P 1'
#
loop_
_entity.id
_entity.type
_entity.pdbx_description
1 polymer ?
#
loop_
_entity_poly.entity_id
_entity_poly.type
_entity_poly.pdbx_seq_one_letter_code
_entity_poly.pdbx_strand_id
1 'polypeptide(L)'
;WALMLLKRYSIETFNATLIGVSEKTFRKWSHIFINLLADMPVLNWEQRFRNAPRDASTFISLDGTDFKIMEPSEFDPKWWSHKFNGPGLRYEIGICIRTGDIV
;
A
#
# COMPACT_ATOMS: atom_id res chain seq x y z
N TRP A 1 -4.59 2.86 -9.38
CA TRP A 1 -3.80 1.93 -10.21
C TRP A 1 -2.60 1.36 -9.45
N ALA A 2 -1.82 2.18 -8.74
CA ALA A 2 -0.74 1.72 -7.85
C ALA A 2 -1.14 0.60 -6.88
N LEU A 3 -2.17 0.80 -6.04
CA LEU A 3 -2.60 -0.23 -5.09
C LEU A 3 -3.03 -1.54 -5.79
N MET A 4 -3.63 -1.44 -6.98
CA MET A 4 -3.97 -2.63 -7.77
C MET A 4 -2.72 -3.37 -8.27
N LEU A 5 -1.71 -2.62 -8.75
CA LEU A 5 -0.42 -3.17 -9.15
C LEU A 5 0.27 -3.86 -7.97
N LEU A 6 0.29 -3.23 -6.79
CA LEU A 6 0.89 -3.79 -5.58
C LEU A 6 0.14 -5.04 -5.09
N LYS A 7 -1.20 -5.03 -5.10
CA LYS A 7 -2.02 -6.17 -4.66
C LYS A 7 -1.92 -7.39 -5.58
N ARG A 8 -1.91 -7.17 -6.90
CA ARG A 8 -1.86 -8.28 -7.88
C ARG A 8 -0.45 -8.72 -8.20
N TYR A 9 0.51 -7.80 -8.10
CA TYR A 9 1.91 -7.99 -8.44
C TYR A 9 2.10 -8.69 -9.81
N SER A 10 1.22 -8.38 -10.77
CA SER A 10 1.17 -8.97 -12.09
C SER A 10 1.75 -8.03 -13.15
N ILE A 11 2.07 -8.57 -14.32
CA ILE A 11 2.69 -7.84 -15.43
C ILE A 11 1.83 -6.62 -15.79
N GLU A 12 2.49 -5.47 -15.99
CA GLU A 12 1.82 -4.20 -16.26
C GLU A 12 0.91 -4.26 -17.49
N THR A 13 1.28 -5.00 -18.53
CA THR A 13 0.47 -5.23 -19.75
C THR A 13 -0.90 -5.83 -19.42
N PHE A 14 -0.93 -6.81 -18.53
CA PHE A 14 -2.18 -7.46 -18.11
C PHE A 14 -3.08 -6.50 -17.33
N ASN A 15 -2.48 -5.72 -16.42
CA ASN A 15 -3.21 -4.71 -15.66
C ASN A 15 -3.70 -3.55 -16.53
N ALA A 16 -2.91 -3.12 -17.51
CA ALA A 16 -3.28 -2.09 -18.47
C ALA A 16 -4.47 -2.54 -19.33
N THR A 17 -4.44 -3.80 -19.79
CA THR A 17 -5.54 -4.43 -20.54
C THR A 17 -6.83 -4.49 -19.69
N LEU A 18 -6.72 -4.90 -18.43
CA LEU A 18 -7.88 -4.97 -17.52
C LEU A 18 -8.56 -3.61 -17.31
N ILE A 19 -7.78 -2.53 -17.27
CA ILE A 19 -8.29 -1.16 -17.04
C ILE A 19 -8.67 -0.46 -18.36
N GLY A 20 -8.28 -1.01 -19.52
CA GLY A 20 -8.56 -0.41 -20.82
C GLY A 20 -7.66 0.80 -21.15
N VAL A 21 -6.40 0.79 -20.71
CA VAL A 21 -5.42 1.85 -20.99
C VAL A 21 -4.16 1.28 -21.63
N SER A 22 -3.32 2.13 -22.24
CA SER A 22 -2.00 1.69 -22.71
C SER A 22 -1.08 1.34 -21.54
N GLU A 23 -0.22 0.33 -21.76
CA GLU A 23 0.77 -0.10 -20.77
C GLU A 23 1.66 1.06 -20.27
N LYS A 24 2.11 1.92 -21.19
CA LYS A 24 2.90 3.11 -20.86
C LYS A 24 2.17 4.05 -19.89
N THR A 25 0.86 4.24 -20.09
CA THR A 25 0.02 5.09 -19.23
C THR A 25 -0.16 4.44 -17.87
N PHE A 26 -0.48 3.15 -17.84
CA PHE A 26 -0.64 2.40 -16.60
C PHE A 26 0.65 2.43 -15.76
N ARG A 27 1.80 2.14 -16.37
CA ARG A 27 3.13 2.20 -15.74
C ARG A 27 3.38 3.58 -15.16
N LYS A 28 3.33 4.63 -15.99
CA LYS A 28 3.64 6.00 -15.56
C LYS A 28 2.88 6.38 -14.28
N TRP A 29 1.56 6.23 -14.29
CA TRP A 29 0.73 6.65 -13.16
C TRP A 29 0.89 5.72 -11.96
N SER A 30 1.00 4.41 -12.17
CA SER A 30 1.21 3.49 -11.04
C SER A 30 2.51 3.79 -10.29
N HIS A 31 3.61 3.98 -11.00
CA HIS A 31 4.91 4.28 -10.38
C HIS A 31 4.95 5.65 -9.69
N ILE A 32 4.31 6.69 -10.27
CA ILE A 32 4.19 8.00 -9.59
C ILE A 32 3.52 7.85 -8.22
N PHE A 33 2.38 7.15 -8.17
CA PHE A 33 1.67 6.95 -6.91
C PHE A 33 2.44 6.05 -5.93
N ILE A 34 3.16 5.02 -6.42
CA ILE A 34 4.01 4.18 -5.55
C ILE A 34 5.09 5.02 -4.87
N ASN A 35 5.76 5.89 -5.62
CA ASN A 35 6.79 6.78 -5.06
C ASN A 35 6.19 7.75 -4.03
N LEU A 36 5.03 8.35 -4.33
CA LEU A 36 4.34 9.22 -3.37
C LEU A 36 3.94 8.48 -2.09
N LEU A 37 3.55 7.21 -2.19
CA LEU A 37 3.26 6.37 -1.01
C LEU A 37 4.53 6.04 -0.23
N ALA A 38 5.64 5.76 -0.92
CA ALA A 38 6.93 5.46 -0.28
C ALA A 38 7.51 6.68 0.45
N ASP A 39 7.31 7.88 -0.09
CA ASP A 39 7.77 9.14 0.50
C ASP A 39 6.78 9.73 1.51
N MET A 40 5.66 9.04 1.79
CA MET A 40 4.64 9.53 2.72
C MET A 40 5.23 9.59 4.14
N PRO A 41 5.12 10.74 4.85
CA PRO A 41 5.67 10.86 6.20
C PRO A 41 4.93 9.94 7.17
N VAL A 42 5.57 9.58 8.29
CA VAL A 42 4.89 8.94 9.42
C VAL A 42 3.83 9.92 9.95
N LEU A 43 2.57 9.50 9.91
CA LEU A 43 1.44 10.34 10.24
C LEU A 43 1.19 10.37 11.74
N ASN A 44 0.52 11.44 12.19
CA ASN A 44 0.17 11.57 13.60
C ASN A 44 -0.99 10.62 13.94
N TRP A 45 -0.64 9.44 14.42
CA TRP A 45 -1.56 8.36 14.80
C TRP A 45 -2.71 8.83 15.71
N GLU A 46 -2.50 9.85 16.55
CA GLU A 46 -3.52 10.38 17.47
C GLU A 46 -4.67 11.09 16.75
N GLN A 47 -4.49 11.50 15.49
CA GLN A 47 -5.58 12.07 14.69
C GLN A 47 -6.74 11.09 14.46
N ARG A 48 -6.55 9.78 14.67
CA ARG A 48 -7.64 8.80 14.62
C ARG A 48 -8.79 9.09 15.60
N PHE A 49 -8.51 9.82 16.67
CA PHE A 49 -9.51 10.22 17.68
C PHE A 49 -10.21 11.54 17.37
N ARG A 50 -9.78 12.25 16.32
CA ARG A 50 -10.35 13.55 15.94
C ARG A 50 -11.84 13.38 15.65
N ASN A 51 -12.69 14.07 16.41
CA ASN A 51 -14.15 13.99 16.35
C ASN A 51 -14.71 12.57 16.61
N ALA A 52 -13.97 11.72 17.31
CA ALA A 52 -14.47 10.40 17.68
C ALA A 52 -15.52 10.52 18.80
N PRO A 53 -16.66 9.81 18.68
CA PRO A 53 -17.61 9.65 19.77
C PRO A 53 -16.95 9.05 21.03
N ARG A 54 -17.44 9.41 22.22
CA ARG A 54 -16.90 8.89 23.50
C ARG A 54 -17.00 7.36 23.64
N ASP A 55 -17.95 6.77 22.94
CA ASP A 55 -18.28 5.34 22.93
C ASP A 55 -17.71 4.60 21.71
N ALA A 56 -16.97 5.28 20.82
CA ALA A 56 -16.37 4.63 19.68
C ALA A 56 -15.22 3.71 20.13
N SER A 57 -15.21 2.48 19.60
CA SER A 57 -14.12 1.51 19.77
C SER A 57 -13.36 1.24 18.46
N THR A 58 -13.90 1.73 17.34
CA THR A 58 -13.36 1.53 15.99
C THR A 58 -13.10 2.90 15.35
N PHE A 59 -11.83 3.20 15.09
CA PHE A 59 -11.40 4.55 14.66
C PHE A 59 -10.84 4.58 13.25
N ILE A 60 -10.26 3.46 12.79
CA ILE A 60 -9.54 3.39 11.53
C ILE A 60 -9.97 2.18 10.71
N SER A 61 -9.86 2.31 9.40
CA SER A 61 -9.76 1.18 8.48
C SER A 61 -8.31 1.12 8.00
N LEU A 62 -7.74 -0.09 7.96
CA LEU A 62 -6.37 -0.30 7.53
C LEU A 62 -6.39 -1.06 6.19
N ASP A 63 -5.85 -0.43 5.15
CA ASP A 63 -5.54 -1.13 3.90
C ASP A 63 -4.07 -1.54 3.92
N GLY A 64 -3.79 -2.80 3.63
CA GLY A 64 -2.42 -3.27 3.51
C GLY A 64 -2.33 -4.49 2.63
N THR A 65 -1.20 -4.63 1.94
CA THR A 65 -0.86 -5.86 1.24
C THR A 65 0.63 -6.11 1.35
N ASP A 66 0.98 -7.38 1.49
CA ASP A 66 2.30 -7.85 1.11
C ASP A 66 2.37 -7.94 -0.42
N PHE A 67 3.51 -7.55 -0.98
CA PHE A 67 3.89 -7.77 -2.36
C PHE A 67 5.30 -8.35 -2.41
N LYS A 68 5.54 -9.22 -3.40
CA LYS A 68 6.84 -9.88 -3.54
C LYS A 68 7.89 -8.84 -3.96
N ILE A 69 9.14 -9.07 -3.61
CA ILE A 69 10.26 -8.35 -4.20
C ILE A 69 11.30 -9.36 -4.68
N MET A 70 12.22 -8.88 -5.51
CA MET A 70 13.46 -9.64 -5.73
C MET A 70 14.26 -9.63 -4.43
N GLU A 71 14.71 -10.81 -3.99
CA GLU A 71 15.52 -10.91 -2.78
C GLU A 71 16.77 -10.05 -2.93
N PRO A 72 16.99 -9.07 -2.05
CA PRO A 72 18.24 -8.33 -2.03
C PRO A 72 19.39 -9.29 -1.70
N SER A 73 20.53 -9.10 -2.36
CA SER A 73 21.77 -9.77 -1.98
C SER A 73 22.62 -8.78 -1.18
N GLU A 74 23.11 -9.12 0.01
CA GLU A 74 22.96 -10.37 0.78
C GLU A 74 21.59 -10.54 1.46
N PHE A 75 21.28 -11.76 1.90
CA PHE A 75 20.03 -12.07 2.61
C PHE A 75 19.88 -11.20 3.86
N ASP A 76 18.74 -10.52 3.97
CA ASP A 76 18.38 -9.72 5.14
C ASP A 76 17.00 -10.19 5.65
N PRO A 77 16.91 -10.73 6.89
CA PRO A 77 15.67 -11.18 7.49
C PRO A 77 14.56 -10.12 7.50
N LYS A 78 14.89 -8.83 7.43
CA LYS A 78 13.88 -7.75 7.41
C LYS A 78 12.95 -7.83 6.19
N TRP A 79 13.39 -8.46 5.11
CA TRP A 79 12.61 -8.64 3.89
C TRP A 79 11.82 -9.95 3.89
N TRP A 80 11.90 -10.77 4.95
CA TRP A 80 11.19 -12.03 5.02
C TRP A 80 9.69 -11.82 5.25
N SER A 81 8.87 -12.20 4.26
CA SER A 81 7.42 -12.22 4.38
C SER A 81 6.92 -13.63 4.69
N HIS A 82 6.31 -13.81 5.85
CA HIS A 82 5.66 -15.07 6.23
C HIS A 82 4.54 -15.49 5.28
N LYS A 83 3.87 -14.53 4.63
CA LYS A 83 2.81 -14.80 3.66
C LYS A 83 3.34 -15.46 2.39
N PHE A 84 4.53 -15.07 1.94
CA PHE A 84 5.13 -15.60 0.72
C PHE A 84 6.17 -16.68 0.98
N ASN A 85 6.57 -16.89 2.24
CA ASN A 85 7.70 -17.74 2.61
C ASN A 85 8.96 -17.37 1.81
N GLY A 86 9.26 -16.07 1.76
CA GLY A 86 10.31 -15.50 0.91
C GLY A 86 10.33 -13.97 0.94
N PRO A 87 11.09 -13.32 0.04
CA PRO A 87 11.27 -11.87 0.03
C PRO A 87 9.98 -11.12 -0.30
N GLY A 88 9.62 -10.16 0.55
CA GLY A 88 8.44 -9.32 0.35
C GLY A 88 8.49 -8.02 1.14
N LEU A 89 7.72 -7.05 0.64
CA LEU A 89 7.45 -5.79 1.30
C LEU A 89 5.97 -5.72 1.65
N ARG A 90 5.66 -5.03 2.74
CA ARG A 90 4.28 -4.70 3.10
C ARG A 90 4.11 -3.20 3.12
N TYR A 91 3.04 -2.71 2.52
CA TYR A 91 2.52 -1.38 2.83
C TYR A 91 1.31 -1.54 3.75
N GLU A 92 1.14 -0.59 4.66
CA GLU A 92 -0.03 -0.43 5.51
C GLU A 92 -0.41 1.06 5.52
N ILE A 93 -1.66 1.37 5.20
CA ILE A 93 -2.21 2.72 5.18
C ILE A 93 -3.45 2.71 6.08
N GLY A 94 -3.38 3.45 7.19
CA GLY A 94 -4.52 3.71 8.05
C GLY A 94 -5.32 4.90 7.53
N ILE A 95 -6.65 4.78 7.51
CA ILE A 95 -7.57 5.88 7.23
C ILE A 95 -8.53 5.98 8.40
N CYS A 96 -8.60 7.16 9.02
CA CYS A 96 -9.58 7.45 10.04
C CYS A 96 -10.99 7.38 9.42
N ILE A 97 -11.84 6.50 9.95
CA ILE A 97 -13.19 6.25 9.40
C ILE A 97 -14.05 7.52 9.47
N ARG A 98 -13.81 8.37 10.48
CA ARG A 98 -14.63 9.54 10.75
C ARG A 98 -14.24 10.74 9.91
N THR A 99 -12.94 10.99 9.77
CA THR A 99 -12.45 12.22 9.13
C THR A 99 -11.92 11.97 7.72
N GLY A 100 -11.60 10.73 7.38
CA GLY A 100 -10.89 10.39 6.14
C GLY A 100 -9.40 10.74 6.18
N ASP A 101 -8.88 11.20 7.32
CA ASP A 101 -7.45 11.47 7.46
C ASP A 101 -6.65 10.19 7.33
N ILE A 102 -5.50 10.26 6.65
CA ILE A 102 -4.53 9.18 6.71
C ILE A 102 -3.84 9.29 8.09
N VAL A 103 -3.77 8.18 8.82
CA VAL A 103 -3.27 8.11 10.21
C VAL A 103 -2.38 6.91 10.43
#